data_AF-A0A3P8D1Y8-F1
#
_entry.id   AF-A0A3P8D1Y8-F1
#
_cell.length_a   1.000
_cell.length_b   1.000
_cell.length_c   1.000
_cell.angle_alpha   90.00
_cell.angle_beta   90.00
_cell.angle_gamma   90.00
#
_symmetry.space_group_name_H-M   'P 1'
#
loop_
_entity.id
_entity.type
_entity.pdbx_description
1 polymer ?
#
loop_
_entity_poly.entity_id
_entity_poly.type
_entity_poly.pdbx_seq_one_letter_code
_entity_poly.pdbx_strand_id
1 'polypeptide(L)'
;MSCFPSSCIRYEGKPVAFEMVSQAGQLTALYVLKEHRGKGLGRIVELDLCQKTIRFGMVVIKCVELFNASLLDSTSRLPYWTKVKQDDGSDLINVYYELEMK
;
A
#
# COMPACT_ATOMS: atom_id res chain seq x y z
N MET A 1 -2.30 22.73 -3.01
CA MET A 1 -2.86 21.41 -2.63
C MET A 1 -2.56 21.20 -1.16
N SER A 2 -3.55 20.91 -0.30
CA SER A 2 -3.35 20.90 1.16
C SER A 2 -3.24 19.51 1.81
N CYS A 3 -3.60 18.42 1.14
CA CYS A 3 -3.43 17.06 1.68
C CYS A 3 -3.43 15.98 0.58
N PHE A 4 -2.60 14.94 0.75
CA PHE A 4 -2.65 13.72 -0.05
C PHE A 4 -3.80 12.80 0.43
N PRO A 5 -4.36 11.94 -0.45
CA PRO A 5 -5.41 11.01 -0.07
C PRO A 5 -5.00 10.05 1.05
N SER A 6 -5.97 9.72 1.91
CA SER A 6 -5.85 8.66 2.92
C SER A 6 -7.19 7.96 3.15
N SER A 7 -7.12 6.76 3.71
CA SER A 7 -8.27 5.92 4.03
C SER A 7 -8.12 5.33 5.42
N CYS A 8 -9.23 5.32 6.17
CA CYS A 8 -9.25 4.85 7.55
C CYS A 8 -10.61 4.23 7.85
N ILE A 9 -10.60 3.00 8.38
CA ILE A 9 -11.77 2.37 9.00
C ILE A 9 -11.68 2.65 10.49
N ARG A 10 -12.82 3.03 11.08
CA ARG A 10 -12.96 3.23 12.52
C ARG A 10 -13.92 2.21 13.11
N TYR A 11 -13.62 1.74 14.31
CA TYR A 11 -14.51 0.94 15.13
C TYR A 11 -14.60 1.61 16.50
N GLU A 12 -15.82 1.89 16.96
CA GLU A 12 -16.06 2.64 18.22
C GLU A 12 -15.28 3.98 18.26
N GLY A 13 -15.24 4.69 17.12
CA GLY A 13 -14.53 5.97 16.96
C GLY A 13 -13.01 5.87 16.79
N LYS A 14 -12.41 4.71 17.08
CA LYS A 14 -10.95 4.50 17.03
C LYS A 14 -10.51 3.96 15.67
N PRO A 15 -9.37 4.41 15.11
CA PRO A 15 -8.84 3.87 13.86
C PRO A 15 -8.39 2.43 14.06
N VAL A 16 -8.83 1.52 13.18
CA VAL A 16 -8.50 0.08 13.27
C VAL A 16 -7.82 -0.48 12.01
N ALA A 17 -8.01 0.19 10.87
CA ALA A 17 -7.28 -0.07 9.65
C ALA A 17 -7.08 1.24 8.89
N PHE A 18 -5.91 1.45 8.30
CA PHE A 18 -5.59 2.69 7.59
C PHE A 18 -4.48 2.49 6.56
N GLU A 19 -4.43 3.40 5.60
CA GLU A 19 -3.41 3.52 4.56
C GLU A 19 -3.42 4.97 4.04
N MET A 20 -2.30 5.42 3.50
CA MET A 20 -2.17 6.78 2.96
C MET A 20 -1.26 6.84 1.75
N VAL A 21 -1.31 7.95 1.01
CA VAL A 21 -0.38 8.26 -0.07
C VAL A 21 0.83 9.02 0.50
N SER A 22 2.04 8.55 0.20
CA SER A 22 3.28 9.22 0.57
C SER A 22 3.52 10.47 -0.28
N GLN A 23 4.45 11.33 0.13
CA GLN A 23 4.86 12.48 -0.68
C GLN A 23 5.47 12.06 -2.03
N ALA A 24 6.01 10.84 -2.14
CA ALA A 24 6.49 10.25 -3.38
C ALA A 24 5.36 9.68 -4.26
N GLY A 25 4.09 9.82 -3.86
CA GLY A 25 2.91 9.40 -4.61
C GLY A 25 2.57 7.91 -4.50
N GLN A 26 3.25 7.16 -3.63
CA GLN A 26 3.03 5.73 -3.45
C GLN A 26 2.02 5.47 -2.32
N LEU A 27 1.22 4.42 -2.46
CA LEU A 27 0.47 3.88 -1.31
C LEU A 27 1.46 3.38 -0.26
N THR A 28 1.24 3.77 0.99
CA THR A 28 2.11 3.46 2.11
C THR A 28 1.34 3.31 3.42
N ALA A 29 2.00 2.73 4.41
CA ALA A 29 1.49 2.54 5.77
C ALA A 29 0.16 1.76 5.85
N LEU A 30 -0.06 0.79 4.94
CA LEU A 30 -1.18 -0.14 5.05
C LEU A 30 -1.05 -0.96 6.33
N TYR A 31 -1.97 -0.75 7.27
CA TYR A 31 -1.94 -1.43 8.54
C TYR A 31 -3.34 -1.74 9.07
N VAL A 32 -3.46 -2.88 9.75
CA VAL A 32 -4.66 -3.32 10.47
C VAL A 32 -4.23 -3.75 11.87
N LEU A 33 -4.89 -3.21 12.90
CA LEU A 33 -4.67 -3.62 14.29
C LEU A 33 -4.90 -5.13 14.44
N LYS A 34 -4.05 -5.80 15.22
CA LYS A 34 -3.93 -7.27 15.23
C LYS A 34 -5.26 -7.95 15.56
N GLU A 35 -5.99 -7.41 16.53
CA GLU A 35 -7.30 -7.84 17.01
C GLU A 35 -8.45 -7.64 15.99
N HIS A 36 -8.21 -6.86 14.93
CA HIS A 36 -9.15 -6.61 13.84
C HIS A 36 -8.75 -7.30 12.51
N ARG A 37 -7.66 -8.10 12.49
CA ARG A 37 -7.21 -8.84 11.29
C ARG A 37 -8.13 -10.01 10.94
N GLY A 38 -7.95 -10.56 9.74
CA GLY A 38 -8.74 -11.69 9.22
C GLY A 38 -10.16 -11.32 8.74
N LYS A 39 -10.51 -10.02 8.77
CA LYS A 39 -11.85 -9.50 8.42
C LYS A 39 -11.90 -8.76 7.08
N GLY A 40 -10.83 -8.84 6.28
CA GLY A 40 -10.71 -8.13 5.00
C GLY A 40 -10.46 -6.61 5.08
N LEU A 41 -10.30 -6.03 6.28
CA LEU A 41 -10.20 -4.58 6.47
C LEU A 41 -9.05 -3.91 5.69
N GLY A 42 -7.89 -4.56 5.62
CA GLY A 42 -6.74 -4.03 4.87
C GLY A 42 -7.05 -3.89 3.38
N ARG A 43 -7.77 -4.88 2.82
CA ARG A 43 -8.19 -4.85 1.41
C ARG A 43 -9.21 -3.76 1.13
N ILE A 44 -10.15 -3.55 2.06
CA ILE A 44 -11.17 -2.51 1.94
C ILE A 44 -10.51 -1.12 1.95
N VAL A 45 -9.60 -0.89 2.89
CA VAL A 45 -8.83 0.37 2.97
C VAL A 45 -8.01 0.61 1.71
N GLU A 46 -7.31 -0.42 1.22
CA GLU A 46 -6.48 -0.31 0.00
C GLU A 46 -7.31 0.07 -1.21
N LEU A 47 -8.44 -0.62 -1.45
CA LEU A 47 -9.27 -0.34 -2.62
C LEU A 47 -9.94 1.04 -2.54
N ASP A 48 -10.39 1.47 -1.35
CA ASP A 48 -10.93 2.82 -1.16
C ASP A 48 -9.86 3.88 -1.44
N LEU A 49 -8.63 3.67 -0.97
CA LEU A 49 -7.52 4.59 -1.23
C LEU A 49 -7.15 4.62 -2.71
N CYS A 50 -7.04 3.46 -3.37
CA CYS A 50 -6.82 3.38 -4.81
C CYS A 50 -7.83 4.24 -5.59
N GLN A 51 -9.12 4.12 -5.27
CA GLN A 51 -10.17 4.90 -5.93
C GLN A 51 -10.04 6.41 -5.66
N LYS A 52 -9.68 6.81 -4.44
CA LYS A 52 -9.42 8.22 -4.10
C LYS A 52 -8.23 8.76 -4.88
N THR A 53 -7.13 7.99 -4.97
CA THR A 53 -5.92 8.34 -5.72
C THR A 53 -6.20 8.49 -7.22
N ILE A 54 -6.99 7.59 -7.81
CA ILE A 54 -7.44 7.71 -9.21
C ILE A 54 -8.26 8.99 -9.42
N ARG A 55 -9.24 9.26 -8.55
CA ARG A 55 -10.05 10.50 -8.62
C ARG A 55 -9.21 11.77 -8.42
N PHE A 56 -8.09 11.67 -7.71
CA PHE A 56 -7.13 12.75 -7.52
C PHE A 56 -6.25 12.97 -8.77
N GLY A 57 -6.36 12.13 -9.80
CA GLY A 57 -5.58 12.23 -11.03
C GLY A 57 -4.19 11.59 -10.95
N MET A 58 -3.97 10.70 -9.98
CA MET A 58 -2.68 10.02 -9.77
C MET A 58 -2.73 8.56 -10.22
N VAL A 59 -1.60 8.07 -10.72
CA VAL A 59 -1.40 6.64 -10.96
C VAL A 59 -1.20 5.94 -9.62
N VAL A 60 -1.91 4.83 -9.43
CA VAL A 60 -1.81 4.04 -8.20
C VAL A 60 -0.59 3.13 -8.28
N ILE A 61 0.37 3.34 -7.38
CA ILE A 61 1.56 2.50 -7.24
C ILE A 61 1.77 2.16 -5.77
N LYS A 62 2.26 0.95 -5.49
CA LYS A 62 2.65 0.51 -4.16
C LYS A 62 3.94 -0.30 -4.22
N CYS A 63 4.73 -0.23 -3.15
CA CYS A 63 5.86 -1.13 -2.94
C CYS A 63 5.42 -2.25 -2.00
N VAL A 64 5.78 -3.49 -2.33
CA VAL A 64 5.57 -4.64 -1.44
C VAL A 64 6.95 -5.14 -1.01
N GLU A 65 7.13 -5.32 0.30
CA GLU A 65 8.37 -5.82 0.87
C GLU A 65 8.64 -7.26 0.36
N LEU A 66 9.88 -7.52 -0.07
CA LEU A 66 10.26 -8.72 -0.81
C LEU A 66 10.20 -10.01 0.02
N PHE A 67 10.44 -9.92 1.32
CA PHE A 67 10.45 -11.05 2.24
C PHE A 67 9.10 -11.31 2.91
N ASN A 68 8.11 -10.42 2.72
CA ASN A 68 6.73 -10.58 3.16
C ASN A 68 5.96 -11.43 2.15
N ALA A 69 6.31 -12.72 2.11
CA ALA A 69 5.75 -13.69 1.17
C ALA A 69 4.22 -13.71 1.14
N SER A 70 3.57 -13.57 2.31
CA SER A 70 2.11 -13.54 2.41
C SER A 70 1.49 -12.31 1.70
N LEU A 71 2.11 -11.13 1.85
CA LEU A 71 1.63 -9.92 1.20
C LEU A 71 1.92 -9.93 -0.31
N LEU A 72 3.07 -10.45 -0.72
CA LEU A 72 3.43 -10.64 -2.14
C LEU A 72 2.46 -11.58 -2.84
N ASP A 73 2.22 -12.76 -2.24
CA ASP A 73 1.31 -13.78 -2.76
C ASP A 73 -0.12 -13.25 -2.85
N SER A 74 -0.63 -12.64 -1.77
CA SER A 74 -1.97 -12.05 -1.77
C SER A 74 -2.12 -10.91 -2.78
N THR A 75 -1.12 -10.04 -2.94
CA THR A 75 -1.13 -8.98 -3.95
C THR A 75 -1.13 -9.56 -5.37
N SER A 76 -0.30 -10.56 -5.64
CA SER A 76 -0.11 -11.13 -6.98
C SER A 76 -1.33 -11.91 -7.49
N ARG A 77 -2.16 -12.44 -6.58
CA ARG A 77 -3.42 -13.11 -6.95
C ARG A 77 -4.53 -12.16 -7.37
N LEU A 78 -4.42 -10.88 -7.07
CA LEU A 78 -5.49 -9.92 -7.32
C LEU A 78 -5.39 -9.37 -8.74
N PRO A 79 -6.48 -9.37 -9.52
CA PRO A 79 -6.45 -9.00 -10.94
C PRO A 79 -6.21 -7.49 -11.17
N TYR A 80 -6.08 -6.70 -10.11
CA TYR A 80 -5.91 -5.25 -10.19
C TYR A 80 -4.45 -4.82 -10.15
N TRP A 81 -3.52 -5.71 -9.81
CA TRP A 81 -2.11 -5.39 -9.65
C TRP A 81 -1.28 -6.06 -10.73
N THR A 82 -0.41 -5.28 -11.36
CA THR A 82 0.66 -5.77 -12.23
C THR A 82 2.00 -5.38 -11.63
N LYS A 83 3.00 -6.24 -11.77
CA LYS A 83 4.37 -5.91 -11.37
C LYS A 83 5.01 -5.02 -12.43
N VAL A 84 5.71 -3.98 -11.99
CA VAL A 84 6.55 -3.17 -12.87
C VAL A 84 7.74 -4.01 -13.32
N LYS A 85 8.04 -3.98 -14.61
CA LYS A 85 9.10 -4.75 -15.24
C LYS A 85 10.24 -3.85 -15.68
N GLN A 86 11.46 -4.39 -15.66
CA GLN A 86 12.64 -3.80 -16.29
C GLN A 86 12.69 -4.18 -17.78
N ASP A 87 13.61 -3.58 -18.53
CA ASP A 87 13.79 -3.83 -19.98
C ASP A 87 14.11 -5.29 -20.30
N ASP A 88 14.77 -6.01 -19.38
CA ASP A 88 15.10 -7.43 -19.50
C ASP A 88 13.94 -8.38 -19.09
N GLY A 89 12.78 -7.82 -18.70
CA GLY A 89 11.59 -8.57 -18.27
C GLY A 89 11.58 -9.00 -16.79
N SER A 90 12.64 -8.72 -16.04
CA SER A 90 12.70 -8.97 -14.59
C SER A 90 11.79 -7.99 -13.82
N ASP A 91 11.41 -8.36 -12.58
CA ASP A 91 10.63 -7.48 -11.71
C ASP A 91 11.50 -6.30 -11.24
N LEU A 92 10.95 -5.08 -11.24
CA LEU A 92 11.62 -3.92 -10.65
C LEU A 92 11.69 -4.09 -9.12
N ILE A 93 12.90 -4.03 -8.56
CA ILE A 93 13.15 -4.16 -7.12
C ILE A 93 13.82 -2.87 -6.61
N ASN A 94 13.20 -2.23 -5.60
CA ASN A 94 13.79 -1.08 -4.92
C ASN A 94 14.72 -1.53 -3.79
N VAL A 95 15.96 -1.08 -3.82
CA VAL A 95 16.96 -1.29 -2.75
C VAL A 95 17.10 0.01 -1.96
N TYR A 96 16.93 -0.07 -0.65
CA TYR A 96 17.10 1.06 0.26
C TYR A 96 18.39 0.87 1.06
N TYR A 97 19.19 1.93 1.14
CA TYR A 97 20.39 1.97 1.97
C TYR A 97 20.10 2.81 3.22
N GLU A 98 20.55 2.32 4.38
CA GLU A 98 20.52 3.06 5.62
C GLU A 98 21.88 3.68 5.90
N LEU A 99 21.91 4.96 6.27
CA LEU A 99 23.13 5.60 6.73
C LEU A 99 23.32 5.28 8.22
N GLU A 100 24.26 4.40 8.52
CA GLU A 100 24.71 4.19 9.91
C GLU A 100 25.62 5.34 10.33
N MET A 101 25.13 6.21 11.22
CA MET A 101 26.00 7.15 11.91
C MET A 101 26.73 6.39 13.02
N LYS A 102 28.03 6.16 12.83
CA LYS A 102 28.92 5.59 13.85
C LYS A 102 29.35 6.64 14.86
#